data_AF-A0A5J4PWX3-F1
#
_entry.id   AF-A0A5J4PWX3-F1
#
_cell.length_a   1.000
_cell.length_b   1.000
_cell.length_c   1.000
_cell.angle_alpha   90.00
_cell.angle_beta   90.00
_cell.angle_gamma   90.00
#
_symmetry.space_group_name_H-M   'P 1'
#
loop_
_entity.id
_entity.type
_entity.pdbx_description
1 polymer ?
#
loop_
_entity_poly.entity_id
_entity_poly.type
_entity_poly.pdbx_seq_one_letter_code
_entity_poly.pdbx_strand_id
1 'polypeptide(L)' 'YDNLIIKTEELILPHPLMTERVFVMKPLAEIAPQIIHPILGRTIEDILHLIKS' A
#
# COMPACT_ATOMS: atom_id res chain seq x y z
N TYR A 1 11.11 3.47 8.72
CA TYR A 1 10.32 2.24 8.92
C TYR A 1 10.10 1.64 7.55
N ASP A 2 10.98 0.71 7.25
CA ASP A 2 11.43 0.34 5.91
C ASP A 2 10.89 -1.05 5.58
N ASN A 3 9.77 -1.14 4.87
CA ASN A 3 9.20 -2.42 4.41
C ASN A 3 8.76 -3.38 5.54
N LEU A 4 8.34 -2.83 6.67
CA LEU A 4 7.91 -3.61 7.83
C LEU A 4 6.66 -4.44 7.54
N ILE A 5 6.76 -5.75 7.75
CA ILE A 5 5.63 -6.70 7.67
C ILE A 5 5.35 -7.20 9.07
N ILE A 6 4.13 -6.96 9.57
CA ILE A 6 3.65 -7.48 10.85
C ILE A 6 2.36 -8.26 10.60
N LYS A 7 2.28 -9.44 11.20
CA LYS A 7 1.06 -10.24 11.24
C LYS A 7 0.90 -10.83 12.64
N THR A 8 0.14 -10.15 13.48
CA THR A 8 -0.30 -10.63 14.79
C THR A 8 -1.83 -10.59 14.86
N GLU A 9 -2.41 -11.08 15.95
CA GLU A 9 -3.86 -11.01 16.18
C GLU A 9 -4.36 -9.56 16.31
N GLU A 10 -3.52 -8.66 16.83
CA GLU A 10 -3.87 -7.27 17.11
C GLU A 10 -3.44 -6.28 16.02
N LEU A 11 -2.46 -6.63 15.18
CA LEU A 11 -1.87 -5.72 14.19
C LEU A 11 -1.46 -6.44 12.91
N ILE A 12 -1.90 -5.88 11.78
CA ILE A 12 -1.47 -6.31 10.44
C ILE A 12 -0.91 -5.10 9.68
N LEU A 13 0.36 -5.21 9.27
CA LEU A 13 1.04 -4.22 8.45
C LEU A 13 1.74 -4.88 7.24
N PRO A 14 1.70 -4.24 6.06
CA PRO A 14 0.75 -3.19 5.67
C PRO A 14 -0.72 -3.65 5.80
N HIS A 15 -1.65 -2.72 6.01
CA HIS A 15 -3.06 -3.05 6.24
C HIS A 15 -3.64 -3.78 5.01
N PRO A 16 -4.32 -4.94 5.17
CA PRO A 16 -4.66 -5.83 4.06
C PRO A 16 -5.53 -5.17 2.98
N LEU A 17 -6.45 -4.29 3.37
CA LEU A 17 -7.36 -3.60 2.44
C LEU A 17 -6.87 -2.21 2.02
N MET A 18 -5.63 -1.81 2.33
CA MET A 18 -5.17 -0.46 1.98
C MET A 18 -5.17 -0.25 0.47
N THR A 19 -4.81 -1.28 -0.29
CA THR A 19 -4.69 -1.25 -1.75
C THR A 19 -6.05 -1.24 -2.46
N GLU A 20 -7.16 -1.39 -1.75
CA GLU A 20 -8.52 -1.28 -2.30
C GLU A 20 -9.12 0.12 -2.05
N ARG A 21 -8.49 0.91 -1.18
CA ARG A 21 -9.02 2.18 -0.70
C ARG A 21 -8.34 3.34 -1.40
N VAL A 22 -9.02 3.91 -2.41
CA VAL A 22 -8.53 5.08 -3.15
C VAL A 22 -8.18 6.24 -2.23
N PHE A 23 -8.96 6.50 -1.17
CA PHE A 23 -8.69 7.59 -0.23
C PHE A 23 -7.42 7.39 0.61
N VAL A 24 -6.87 6.17 0.68
CA VAL A 24 -5.57 5.87 1.28
C VAL A 24 -4.47 5.95 0.23
N MET A 25 -4.70 5.30 -0.92
CA MET A 25 -3.69 5.10 -1.95
C MET A 25 -3.39 6.37 -2.74
N LYS A 26 -4.40 7.21 -3.01
CA LYS A 26 -4.23 8.47 -3.74
C LYS A 26 -3.28 9.45 -3.04
N PRO A 27 -3.51 9.86 -1.77
CA PRO A 27 -2.59 10.76 -1.09
C PRO A 27 -1.20 10.13 -0.88
N LEU A 28 -1.13 8.80 -0.69
CA LEU A 28 0.16 8.10 -0.58
C LEU A 28 0.95 8.16 -1.90
N ALA A 29 0.28 8.00 -3.05
CA ALA A 29 0.90 8.12 -4.37
C ALA A 29 1.35 9.56 -4.67
N GLU A 30 0.62 10.57 -4.18
CA GLU A 30 1.01 11.98 -4.35
C GLU A 30 2.29 12.33 -3.58
N ILE A 31 2.49 11.75 -2.40
CA ILE A 31 3.63 12.06 -1.52
C ILE A 31 4.83 11.14 -1.83
N ALA A 32 4.58 9.86 -2.13
CA ALA A 32 5.62 8.85 -2.24
C ALA A 32 5.27 7.77 -3.31
N PRO A 33 5.18 8.15 -4.60
CA PRO A 33 4.74 7.25 -5.66
C PRO A 33 5.67 6.05 -5.86
N GLN A 34 6.98 6.26 -5.64
CA GLN A 34 8.05 5.30 -5.91
C GLN A 34 8.25 4.25 -4.80
N ILE A 35 7.52 4.36 -3.67
CA ILE A 35 7.63 3.37 -2.59
C ILE A 35 7.13 2.02 -3.11
N ILE A 36 7.92 0.97 -2.87
CA ILE A 36 7.54 -0.39 -3.22
C ILE A 36 6.72 -0.98 -2.07
N HIS A 37 5.50 -1.42 -2.36
CA HIS A 37 4.67 -2.11 -1.36
C HIS A 37 5.32 -3.46 -1.00
N PRO A 38 5.63 -3.73 0.28
CA PRO A 38 6.50 -4.84 0.68
C PRO A 38 5.89 -6.22 0.39
N ILE A 39 4.58 -6.32 0.23
CA ILE A 39 3.89 -7.57 -0.12
C ILE A 39 3.69 -7.71 -1.63
N LEU A 40 3.43 -6.62 -2.36
CA LEU A 40 3.04 -6.69 -3.78
C LEU A 40 4.23 -6.51 -4.73
N GLY A 41 5.36 -5.99 -4.23
CA GLY A 41 6.54 -5.71 -5.05
C GLY A 41 6.29 -4.68 -6.16
N ARG A 42 5.25 -3.85 -6.03
CA ARG A 42 4.85 -2.81 -6.98
C ARG A 42 4.94 -1.44 -6.34
N THR A 43 5.13 -0.41 -7.15
CA THR A 43 5.11 0.97 -6.65
C THR A 43 3.70 1.33 -6.15
N ILE A 44 3.59 2.29 -5.23
CA ILE A 44 2.28 2.80 -4.80
C ILE A 44 1.50 3.37 -6.00
N GLU A 45 2.19 4.02 -6.94
CA GLU A 45 1.60 4.52 -8.18
C GLU A 45 1.02 3.38 -9.04
N ASP A 46 1.77 2.30 -9.25
CA ASP A 46 1.29 1.12 -9.98
C ASP A 46 0.06 0.53 -9.32
N ILE A 47 0.07 0.41 -7.99
CA ILE A 47 -1.06 -0.15 -7.25
C ILE A 47 -2.28 0.75 -7.38
N LEU A 48 -2.13 2.08 -7.26
CA LEU A 48 -3.22 3.03 -7.44
C LEU A 48 -3.86 2.90 -8.82
N HIS A 49 -3.07 2.69 -9.88
CA HIS A 49 -3.59 2.43 -11.23
C HIS A 49 -4.36 1.12 -11.35
N LEU A 50 -4.05 0.11 -10.52
CA LEU A 50 -4.78 -1.15 -10.46
C LEU A 50 -6.10 -1.06 -9.67
N ILE A 51 -6.33 0.02 -8.91
CA ILE A 51 -7.60 0.29 -8.23
C ILE A 51 -8.60 0.82 -9.27
N LYS A 52 -9.00 -0.04 -10.20
CA LYS A 52 -10.11 0.17 -11.13
C LYS A 52 -10.38 -1.09 -11.97
N SER A 53 -11.38 -1.84 -11.53
CA SER A 53 -12.50 -2.29 -12.36
C SER A 53 -13.79 -2.17 -11.54
#